data_AF-A0A6H2CUJ0-F1
#
_entry.id   AF-A0A6H2CUJ0-F1
#
_cell.length_a   1.000
_cell.length_b   1.000
_cell.length_c   1.000
_cell.angle_alpha   90.00
_cell.angle_beta   90.00
_cell.angle_gamma   90.00
#
_symmetry.space_group_name_H-M   'P 1'
#
loop_
_entity.id
_entity.type
_entity.pdbx_description
1 polymer ?
#
loop_
_entity_poly.entity_id
_entity_poly.type
_entity_poly.pdbx_seq_one_letter_code
_entity_poly.pdbx_strand_id
1 'polypeptide(L)'
;MGRRLPLLFLIFAIAGCHFVGGTIGVGNRSGVGVAFSAYGDFLYSGNGEAYSNNKKGLNQFLTRDFPAARKTFEATLAKYPTNPDATYYLGLTLIQLEERDAGYDMLQRYSDPFNAPTVQNVKWWASYCKKKPDLTPDKIHKVMNKARSEGFQRNLEYEWDRRRW
;
A
#
# COMPACT_ATOMS: atom_id res chain seq x y z
N MET A 1 -21.11 -3.00 66.56
CA MET A 1 -19.90 -3.64 66.01
C MET A 1 -20.18 -3.98 64.55
N GLY A 2 -19.58 -3.22 63.64
CA GLY A 2 -19.84 -3.32 62.21
C GLY A 2 -19.14 -4.52 61.56
N ARG A 3 -19.80 -5.10 60.56
CA ARG A 3 -19.19 -6.08 59.66
C ARG A 3 -19.42 -5.64 58.22
N ARG A 4 -18.29 -5.51 57.52
CA ARG A 4 -18.04 -4.77 56.29
C ARG A 4 -18.54 -5.55 55.07
N LEU A 5 -19.18 -4.86 54.14
CA LEU A 5 -19.42 -5.30 52.75
C LEU A 5 -18.07 -5.45 52.04
N PRO A 6 -17.79 -6.52 51.27
CA PRO A 6 -16.61 -6.57 50.42
C PRO A 6 -16.87 -5.75 49.15
N LEU A 7 -16.11 -4.68 49.00
CA LEU A 7 -16.03 -3.85 47.80
C LEU A 7 -15.31 -4.67 46.70
N LEU A 8 -16.05 -5.20 45.73
CA LEU A 8 -15.47 -5.79 44.52
C LEU A 8 -14.92 -4.64 43.65
N PHE A 9 -13.61 -4.43 43.71
CA PHE A 9 -12.88 -3.61 42.74
C PHE A 9 -12.87 -4.35 41.40
N LEU A 10 -13.76 -3.94 40.49
CA LEU A 10 -13.72 -4.33 39.09
C LEU A 10 -12.57 -3.56 38.43
N ILE A 11 -11.40 -4.19 38.39
CA ILE A 11 -10.27 -3.69 37.61
C ILE A 11 -10.64 -3.86 36.13
N PHE A 12 -10.95 -2.73 35.47
CA PHE A 12 -10.98 -2.65 34.01
C PHE A 12 -9.57 -2.91 33.49
N ALA A 13 -9.26 -4.16 33.18
CA ALA A 13 -8.17 -4.48 32.28
C ALA A 13 -8.60 -4.03 30.87
N ILE A 14 -8.25 -2.80 30.51
CA ILE A 14 -8.26 -2.36 29.11
C ILE A 14 -7.15 -3.17 28.45
N ALA A 15 -7.49 -4.37 28.00
CA ALA A 15 -6.70 -5.09 27.03
C ALA A 15 -6.60 -4.17 25.82
N GLY A 16 -5.43 -3.58 25.62
CA GLY A 16 -5.10 -2.83 24.42
C GLY A 16 -5.23 -3.77 23.25
N CYS A 17 -6.40 -3.77 22.61
CA CYS A 17 -6.57 -4.22 21.25
C CYS A 17 -5.66 -3.34 20.40
N HIS A 18 -4.43 -3.80 20.19
CA HIS A 18 -3.64 -3.37 19.06
C HIS A 18 -4.51 -3.67 17.84
N PHE A 19 -5.07 -2.61 17.27
CA PHE A 19 -5.86 -2.68 16.05
C PHE A 19 -4.90 -3.06 14.92
N VAL A 20 -4.62 -4.35 14.78
CA VAL A 20 -3.97 -4.90 13.60
C VAL A 20 -4.98 -4.71 12.49
N GLY A 21 -4.74 -3.72 11.63
CA GLY A 21 -5.64 -3.36 10.53
C GLY A 21 -6.14 -4.62 9.81
N GLY A 22 -7.45 -4.84 9.87
CA GLY A 22 -8.10 -5.97 9.24
C GLY A 22 -8.02 -5.85 7.72
N THR A 23 -7.48 -6.87 7.06
CA THR A 23 -7.47 -6.96 5.60
C THR A 23 -8.80 -7.50 5.11
N ILE A 24 -9.61 -6.67 4.45
CA ILE A 24 -10.80 -7.13 3.72
C ILE A 24 -10.35 -7.57 2.33
N GLY A 25 -10.23 -8.89 2.12
CA GLY A 25 -9.90 -9.45 0.81
C GLY A 25 -11.14 -9.57 -0.07
N VAL A 26 -11.20 -8.80 -1.16
CA VAL A 26 -12.20 -8.99 -2.22
C VAL A 26 -11.51 -9.69 -3.39
N GLY A 27 -11.87 -10.94 -3.68
CA GLY A 27 -11.29 -11.69 -4.80
C GLY A 27 -11.87 -11.24 -6.14
N ASN A 28 -10.98 -10.84 -7.08
CA ASN A 28 -11.33 -10.67 -8.50
C ASN A 28 -10.93 -11.94 -9.30
N ARG A 29 -11.40 -12.05 -10.55
CA ARG A 29 -11.22 -13.15 -11.52
C ARG A 29 -9.76 -13.61 -11.73
N SER A 30 -8.77 -12.86 -11.25
CA SER A 30 -7.35 -13.20 -11.23
C SER A 30 -6.92 -14.10 -10.05
N GLY A 31 -7.79 -14.39 -9.08
CA GLY A 31 -7.45 -15.15 -7.87
C GLY A 31 -6.56 -14.39 -6.87
N VAL A 32 -6.36 -13.09 -7.08
CA VAL A 32 -5.51 -12.23 -6.24
C VAL A 32 -6.40 -11.42 -5.31
N GLY A 33 -6.32 -11.68 -4.01
CA GLY A 33 -6.87 -10.80 -2.98
C GLY A 33 -6.05 -9.52 -2.86
N VAL A 34 -6.68 -8.46 -2.34
CA VAL A 34 -5.97 -7.23 -1.99
C VAL A 34 -6.12 -6.95 -0.50
N ALA A 35 -5.04 -6.47 0.10
CA ALA A 35 -5.01 -6.05 1.50
C ALA A 35 -4.85 -4.53 1.55
N PHE A 36 -5.79 -3.83 2.19
CA PHE A 36 -5.72 -2.38 2.39
C PHE A 36 -5.19 -2.02 3.79
N SER A 37 -4.38 -0.96 3.86
CA SER A 37 -4.01 -0.30 5.12
C SER A 37 -5.01 0.79 5.49
N ALA A 38 -4.94 1.27 6.73
CA ALA A 38 -5.72 2.43 7.18
C ALA A 38 -5.40 3.72 6.40
N TYR A 39 -4.25 3.77 5.72
CA TYR A 39 -3.79 4.92 4.92
C TYR A 39 -4.19 4.82 3.44
N GLY A 40 -4.96 3.79 3.07
CA GLY A 40 -5.41 3.53 1.71
C GLY A 40 -4.38 2.82 0.82
N ASP A 41 -3.22 2.46 1.38
CA ASP A 41 -2.19 1.66 0.71
C ASP A 41 -2.69 0.23 0.52
N PHE A 42 -2.31 -0.41 -0.58
CA PHE A 42 -2.68 -1.81 -0.79
C PHE A 42 -1.58 -2.64 -1.46
N LEU A 43 -1.66 -3.94 -1.18
CA LEU A 43 -0.80 -4.97 -1.74
C LEU A 43 -1.62 -6.06 -2.41
N TYR A 44 -1.09 -6.60 -3.51
CA TYR A 44 -1.62 -7.77 -4.19
C TYR A 44 -1.19 -9.05 -3.46
N SER A 45 -2.13 -9.87 -3.04
CA SER A 45 -1.89 -11.13 -2.30
C SER A 45 -1.39 -12.29 -3.17
N GLY A 46 -0.65 -12.00 -4.25
CA GLY A 46 -0.20 -12.95 -5.26
C GLY A 46 0.92 -13.87 -4.76
N ASN A 47 2.08 -13.85 -5.44
CA ASN A 47 3.25 -14.66 -5.05
C ASN A 47 3.57 -14.48 -3.55
N GLY A 48 3.52 -15.57 -2.78
CA GLY A 48 3.59 -15.52 -1.31
C GLY A 48 4.89 -14.92 -0.77
N GLU A 49 6.04 -15.19 -1.41
CA GLU A 49 7.33 -14.60 -1.00
C GLU A 49 7.36 -13.11 -1.36
N ALA A 50 7.00 -12.74 -2.60
CA ALA A 50 6.95 -11.33 -3.01
C ALA A 50 5.97 -10.52 -2.14
N TYR A 51 4.79 -11.08 -1.87
CA TYR A 51 3.79 -10.47 -0.99
C TYR A 51 4.30 -10.29 0.43
N SER A 52 4.94 -11.31 1.01
CA SER A 52 5.54 -11.22 2.36
C SER A 52 6.63 -10.15 2.43
N ASN A 53 7.53 -10.11 1.43
CA ASN A 53 8.57 -9.09 1.33
C ASN A 53 7.97 -7.69 1.14
N ASN A 54 6.94 -7.55 0.31
CA ASN A 54 6.27 -6.27 0.11
C ASN A 54 5.50 -5.82 1.35
N LYS A 55 4.91 -6.73 2.11
CA LYS A 55 4.29 -6.42 3.40
C LYS A 55 5.32 -5.89 4.39
N LYS A 56 6.51 -6.52 4.45
CA LYS A 56 7.64 -6.03 5.25
C LYS A 56 8.10 -4.64 4.79
N GLY A 57 8.30 -4.45 3.48
CA GLY A 57 8.74 -3.18 2.90
C GLY A 57 7.72 -2.06 3.13
N LEU A 58 6.42 -2.36 2.98
CA LEU A 58 5.36 -1.41 3.27
C LEU A 58 5.33 -1.04 4.75
N ASN A 59 5.53 -1.99 5.67
CA ASN A 59 5.62 -1.67 7.09
C ASN A 59 6.79 -0.70 7.37
N GLN A 60 7.97 -0.98 6.81
CA GLN A 60 9.14 -0.10 6.93
C GLN A 60 8.88 1.30 6.37
N PHE A 61 8.22 1.38 5.21
CA PHE A 61 7.82 2.64 4.59
C PHE A 61 6.86 3.43 5.48
N LEU A 62 5.82 2.77 6.03
CA LEU A 62 4.83 3.40 6.91
C LEU A 62 5.43 3.85 8.25
N THR A 63 6.44 3.14 8.77
CA THR A 63 7.20 3.54 9.96
C THR A 63 8.34 4.52 9.66
N ARG A 64 8.40 5.05 8.42
CA ARG A 64 9.40 6.02 7.94
C ARG A 64 10.85 5.51 7.97
N ASP A 65 11.06 4.20 8.03
CA ASP A 65 12.37 3.57 7.82
C ASP A 65 12.60 3.39 6.31
N PHE A 66 12.75 4.51 5.60
CA PHE A 66 12.92 4.54 4.15
C PHE A 66 14.19 3.82 3.67
N PRO A 67 15.34 3.89 4.36
CA PRO A 67 16.51 3.10 3.97
C PRO A 67 16.24 1.59 4.00
N ALA A 68 15.56 1.09 5.04
CA ALA A 68 15.24 -0.34 5.09
C ALA A 68 14.15 -0.72 4.08
N ALA A 69 13.15 0.14 3.87
CA ALA A 69 12.12 -0.05 2.84
C ALA A 69 12.75 -0.18 1.44
N ARG A 70 13.68 0.72 1.09
CA ARG A 70 14.43 0.70 -0.18
C ARG A 70 15.10 -0.66 -0.36
N LYS A 71 15.91 -1.09 0.62
CA LYS A 71 16.62 -2.36 0.56
C LYS A 71 15.66 -3.55 0.36
N THR A 72 14.53 -3.53 1.04
CA THR A 72 13.51 -4.60 0.90
C THR A 72 12.90 -4.61 -0.50
N PHE A 73 12.49 -3.47 -1.04
CA PHE A 73 11.89 -3.42 -2.37
C PHE A 73 12.89 -3.70 -3.49
N GLU A 74 14.12 -3.22 -3.39
CA GLU A 74 15.21 -3.57 -4.32
C GLU A 74 15.47 -5.09 -4.32
N ALA A 75 15.53 -5.71 -3.14
CA ALA A 75 15.69 -7.16 -3.03
C ALA A 75 14.49 -7.93 -3.61
N THR A 76 13.26 -7.43 -3.44
CA THR A 76 12.09 -8.01 -4.08
C THR A 76 12.19 -7.90 -5.60
N LEU A 77 12.56 -6.74 -6.15
CA LEU A 77 12.67 -6.54 -7.60
C LEU A 77 13.83 -7.31 -8.23
N ALA A 78 14.92 -7.57 -7.49
CA ALA A 78 15.99 -8.44 -7.96
C ALA A 78 15.50 -9.88 -8.23
N LYS A 79 14.52 -10.36 -7.45
CA LYS A 79 13.90 -11.68 -7.63
C LYS A 79 12.66 -11.65 -8.54
N TYR A 80 11.90 -10.56 -8.48
CA TYR A 80 10.62 -10.40 -9.18
C TYR A 80 10.61 -9.06 -9.94
N PRO A 81 11.30 -8.96 -11.09
CA PRO A 81 11.56 -7.67 -11.76
C PRO A 81 10.32 -6.91 -12.22
N THR A 82 9.18 -7.60 -12.35
CA THR A 82 7.91 -7.02 -12.81
C THR A 82 6.88 -6.89 -11.68
N ASN A 83 7.29 -7.02 -10.41
CA ASN A 83 6.37 -6.95 -9.29
C ASN A 83 5.78 -5.53 -9.15
N PRO A 84 4.44 -5.36 -9.27
CA PRO A 84 3.81 -4.04 -9.28
C PRO A 84 3.98 -3.30 -7.95
N ASP A 85 3.77 -3.99 -6.83
CA ASP A 85 3.84 -3.41 -5.49
C ASP A 85 5.25 -2.93 -5.16
N ALA A 86 6.28 -3.75 -5.41
CA ALA A 86 7.67 -3.39 -5.16
C ALA A 86 8.11 -2.21 -6.05
N THR A 87 7.70 -2.20 -7.32
CA THR A 87 7.98 -1.09 -8.25
C THR A 87 7.35 0.22 -7.75
N TYR A 88 6.07 0.16 -7.37
CA TYR A 88 5.32 1.31 -6.88
C TYR A 88 5.91 1.87 -5.59
N TYR A 89 6.12 1.02 -4.58
CA TYR A 89 6.60 1.46 -3.28
C TYR A 89 8.09 1.80 -3.28
N LEU A 90 8.92 1.20 -4.13
CA LEU A 90 10.30 1.69 -4.33
C LEU A 90 10.28 3.11 -4.90
N GLY A 91 9.41 3.40 -5.88
CA GLY A 91 9.25 4.74 -6.41
C GLY A 91 8.89 5.78 -5.34
N LEU A 92 7.91 5.48 -4.48
CA LEU A 92 7.55 6.36 -3.36
C LEU A 92 8.65 6.46 -2.30
N THR A 93 9.37 5.37 -2.02
CA THR A 93 10.48 5.35 -1.06
C THR A 93 11.62 6.25 -1.52
N LEU A 94 11.97 6.21 -2.81
CA LEU A 94 13.01 7.08 -3.39
C LEU A 94 12.62 8.55 -3.30
N ILE A 95 11.34 8.89 -3.50
CA ILE A 95 10.84 10.26 -3.33
C ILE A 95 10.98 10.74 -1.87
N GLN A 96 10.73 9.85 -0.89
CA GLN A 96 10.92 10.15 0.53
C GLN A 96 12.40 10.30 0.92
N LEU A 97 13.31 9.65 0.19
CA LEU A 97 14.76 9.78 0.33
C LEU A 97 15.33 10.97 -0.47
N GLU A 98 14.48 11.86 -0.97
CA GLU A 98 14.86 13.02 -1.80
C GLU A 98 15.46 12.66 -3.18
N GLU A 99 15.50 11.37 -3.55
CA GLU A 99 15.88 10.86 -4.86
C GLU A 99 14.70 10.93 -5.86
N ARG A 100 14.13 12.13 -6.01
CA ARG A 100 12.83 12.32 -6.69
C ARG A 100 12.82 11.86 -8.14
N ASP A 101 13.86 12.13 -8.91
CA ASP A 101 13.91 11.73 -10.32
C ASP A 101 13.91 10.20 -10.47
N ALA A 102 14.75 9.51 -9.69
CA ALA A 102 14.79 8.06 -9.67
C ALA A 102 13.44 7.46 -9.21
N GLY A 103 12.80 8.08 -8.22
CA GLY A 103 11.48 7.67 -7.76
C GLY A 103 10.40 7.80 -8.84
N TYR A 104 10.38 8.90 -9.59
CA TYR A 104 9.45 9.05 -10.70
C TYR A 104 9.75 8.11 -11.86
N ASP A 105 11.02 7.82 -12.15
CA ASP A 105 11.40 6.85 -13.17
C ASP A 105 10.90 5.44 -12.81
N MET A 106 10.99 5.06 -11.53
CA MET A 106 10.38 3.82 -11.02
C MET A 106 8.85 3.81 -11.20
N LEU A 107 8.18 4.92 -10.87
CA LEU A 107 6.72 5.03 -11.07
C LEU A 107 6.31 4.97 -12.56
N GLN A 108 7.14 5.46 -13.48
CA GLN A 108 6.90 5.32 -14.92
C GLN A 108 7.07 3.88 -15.43
N ARG A 109 7.87 3.07 -14.74
CA ARG A 109 8.03 1.64 -15.01
C ARG A 109 6.91 0.78 -14.40
N TYR A 110 6.03 1.37 -13.58
CA TYR A 110 4.90 0.65 -13.00
C TYR A 110 4.11 -0.07 -14.09
N SER A 111 3.90 -1.36 -13.87
CA SER A 111 3.17 -2.25 -14.77
C SER A 111 2.28 -3.15 -13.95
N ASP A 112 1.04 -3.31 -14.38
CA ASP A 112 0.05 -4.20 -13.82
C ASP A 112 -0.73 -4.80 -14.99
N PRO A 113 -0.41 -6.02 -15.42
CA PRO A 113 -0.97 -6.61 -16.65
C PRO A 113 -2.47 -6.86 -16.55
N PHE A 114 -3.04 -6.83 -15.35
CA PHE A 114 -4.46 -7.10 -15.13
C PHE A 114 -5.26 -5.82 -14.82
N ASN A 115 -4.60 -4.66 -14.78
CA ASN A 115 -5.24 -3.41 -14.38
C ASN A 115 -4.70 -2.20 -15.15
N ALA A 116 -5.02 -2.15 -16.44
CA ALA A 116 -4.65 -1.02 -17.30
C ALA A 116 -5.11 0.35 -16.76
N PRO A 117 -6.31 0.50 -16.16
CA PRO A 117 -6.70 1.76 -15.52
C PRO A 117 -5.76 2.19 -14.38
N THR A 118 -5.32 1.27 -13.53
CA THR A 118 -4.31 1.55 -12.49
C THR A 118 -2.97 1.96 -13.09
N VAL A 119 -2.50 1.27 -14.12
CA VAL A 119 -1.25 1.63 -14.81
C VAL A 119 -1.31 3.05 -15.34
N GLN A 120 -2.38 3.38 -16.06
CA GLN A 120 -2.57 4.70 -16.65
C GLN A 120 -2.60 5.80 -15.58
N ASN A 121 -3.32 5.58 -14.48
CA ASN A 121 -3.40 6.52 -13.37
C ASN A 121 -2.04 6.76 -12.71
N VAL A 122 -1.31 5.69 -12.38
CA VAL A 122 0.01 5.80 -11.73
C VAL A 122 0.95 6.61 -12.62
N LYS A 123 1.05 6.27 -13.91
CA LYS A 123 1.97 6.96 -14.84
C LYS A 123 1.58 8.42 -15.08
N TRP A 124 0.29 8.70 -15.23
CA TRP A 124 -0.20 10.07 -15.44
C TRP A 124 0.07 10.94 -14.20
N TRP A 125 -0.30 10.46 -13.02
CA TRP A 125 -0.10 11.22 -11.78
C TRP A 125 1.37 11.37 -11.40
N ALA A 126 2.21 10.37 -11.67
CA ALA A 126 3.65 10.51 -11.50
C ALA A 126 4.21 11.63 -12.41
N SER A 127 3.76 11.70 -13.66
CA SER A 127 4.14 12.79 -14.59
C SER A 127 3.64 14.15 -14.13
N TYR A 128 2.43 14.22 -13.58
CA TYR A 128 1.87 15.44 -13.01
C TYR A 128 2.67 15.91 -11.80
N CYS A 129 2.93 15.03 -10.83
CA CYS A 129 3.68 15.33 -9.62
C CYS A 129 5.14 15.72 -9.92
N LYS A 130 5.77 15.12 -10.93
CA LYS A 130 7.14 15.48 -11.37
C LYS A 130 7.25 16.95 -11.80
N LYS A 131 6.18 17.53 -12.35
CA LYS A 131 6.11 18.95 -12.75
C LYS A 131 5.81 19.91 -11.60
N LYS A 132 5.66 19.40 -10.37
CA LYS A 132 5.30 20.16 -9.17
C LYS A 132 6.38 20.00 -8.09
N PRO A 133 7.52 20.71 -8.24
CA PRO A 133 8.66 20.56 -7.32
C PRO A 133 8.32 21.01 -5.89
N ASP A 134 7.29 21.82 -5.72
CA ASP A 134 6.77 22.31 -4.44
C ASP A 134 6.00 21.26 -3.63
N LEU A 135 5.57 20.15 -4.24
CA LEU A 135 4.90 19.08 -3.51
C LEU A 135 5.88 18.35 -2.59
N THR A 136 5.50 18.22 -1.31
CA THR A 136 6.24 17.41 -0.34
C THR A 136 6.11 15.92 -0.63
N PRO A 137 7.08 15.07 -0.21
CA PRO A 137 6.99 13.62 -0.36
C PRO A 137 5.70 13.01 0.19
N ASP A 138 5.23 13.44 1.37
CA ASP A 138 3.99 12.95 1.97
C ASP A 138 2.75 13.33 1.14
N LYS A 139 2.74 14.54 0.56
CA LYS A 139 1.65 14.96 -0.34
C LYS A 139 1.66 14.14 -1.63
N ILE A 140 2.83 13.84 -2.17
CA ILE A 140 2.99 12.98 -3.35
C ILE A 140 2.48 11.57 -3.03
N HIS A 141 2.88 10.97 -1.90
CA HIS A 141 2.37 9.67 -1.47
C HIS A 141 0.85 9.67 -1.41
N LYS A 142 0.22 10.67 -0.77
CA LYS A 142 -1.24 10.77 -0.69
C LYS A 142 -1.91 10.86 -2.07
N VAL A 143 -1.37 11.67 -2.98
CA VAL A 143 -1.90 11.83 -4.35
C VAL A 143 -1.75 10.53 -5.14
N MET A 144 -0.56 9.93 -5.11
CA MET A 144 -0.26 8.69 -5.83
C MET A 144 -1.11 7.54 -5.32
N ASN A 145 -1.29 7.42 -4.01
CA ASN A 145 -2.06 6.35 -3.40
C ASN A 145 -3.55 6.46 -3.75
N LYS A 146 -4.10 7.68 -3.74
CA LYS A 146 -5.45 7.94 -4.24
C LYS A 146 -5.57 7.56 -5.71
N ALA A 147 -4.64 7.99 -6.56
CA ALA A 147 -4.65 7.68 -7.99
C ALA A 147 -4.61 6.18 -8.27
N ARG A 148 -3.74 5.44 -7.59
CA ARG A 148 -3.60 3.99 -7.73
C ARG A 148 -4.90 3.29 -7.32
N SER A 149 -5.47 3.67 -6.18
CA SER A 149 -6.72 3.12 -5.65
C SER A 149 -7.92 3.42 -6.54
N GLU A 150 -8.05 4.64 -7.08
CA GLU A 150 -9.12 4.97 -8.04
C GLU A 150 -9.02 4.16 -9.33
N GLY A 151 -7.80 3.94 -9.84
CA GLY A 151 -7.59 3.07 -11.00
C GLY A 151 -8.02 1.64 -10.69
N PHE A 152 -7.72 1.17 -9.48
CA PHE A 152 -8.08 -0.16 -9.04
C PHE A 152 -9.60 -0.34 -8.92
N GLN A 153 -10.30 0.61 -8.30
CA GLN A 153 -11.75 0.56 -8.15
C GLN A 153 -12.47 0.60 -9.50
N ARG A 154 -12.05 1.44 -10.44
CA ARG A 154 -12.65 1.48 -11.78
C ARG A 154 -12.52 0.16 -12.53
N ASN A 155 -11.40 -0.54 -12.35
CA ASN A 155 -11.24 -1.88 -12.93
C ASN A 155 -12.18 -2.90 -12.27
N LEU A 156 -12.37 -2.83 -10.95
CA LEU A 156 -13.34 -3.67 -10.25
C LEU A 156 -14.78 -3.41 -10.70
N GLU A 157 -15.16 -2.14 -10.87
CA GLU A 157 -16.48 -1.73 -11.37
C GLU A 157 -16.72 -2.30 -12.77
N TYR A 158 -15.78 -2.10 -13.69
CA TYR A 158 -15.84 -2.66 -15.04
C TYR A 158 -15.99 -4.19 -15.03
N GLU A 159 -15.23 -4.87 -14.18
CA GLU A 159 -15.28 -6.33 -14.04
C GLU A 159 -16.57 -6.83 -13.37
N TRP A 160 -17.19 -6.04 -12.50
CA TRP A 160 -18.51 -6.33 -11.96
C TRP A 160 -19.60 -6.17 -13.01
N ASP A 161 -19.56 -5.08 -13.78
CA ASP A 161 -20.54 -4.82 -14.83
C ASP A 161 -20.46 -5.88 -15.93
N ARG A 162 -19.25 -6.25 -16.37
CA ARG A 162 -19.04 -7.33 -17.36
C ARG A 162 -19.60 -8.69 -16.92
N ARG A 163 -19.71 -8.95 -15.60
CA ARG A 163 -20.25 -10.21 -15.06
C ARG A 163 -21.78 -10.23 -14.95
N ARG A 164 -22.43 -9.06 -15.01
CA ARG A 164 -23.89 -8.95 -14.90
C ARG A 164 -24.60 -9.22 -16.23
N TRP A 165 -23.86 -9.23 -17.34
CA TRP A 165 -24.34 -9.47 -18.70
C TRP A 165 -23.69 -10.73 -19.28
#